data_AF-A0A839UYV6-F1
#
_entry.id   AF-A0A839UYV6-F1
#
_cell.length_a   1.000
_cell.length_b   1.000
_cell.length_c   1.000
_cell.angle_alpha   90.00
_cell.angle_beta   90.00
_cell.angle_gamma   90.00
#
_symmetry.space_group_name_H-M   'P 1'
#
loop_
_entity.id
_entity.type
_entity.pdbx_description
1 polymer ?
#
loop_
_entity_poly.entity_id
_entity_poly.type
_entity_poly.pdbx_seq_one_letter_code
_entity_poly.pdbx_strand_id
1 'polypeptide(L)'
;MSTTSIDEFIRVSQLLSGLTLSVPIMMMTRDEVERIVSDAAADTTLSSLDRELRAKLKAVTAPEDHVQMTQAYEAYSEASFYLAMKDRGVVLERTPGTGGHKAKRPDFRYSHGAGELYFEVKALEIAEPLRRHKEIGHEALEVAAELDGRARQPGIHFGKPLEISGHLPNAGSIARIDDTIQKISNNIKPGQIEYGPTVLVVDLGRLSSIAQGPSGLLPVFFHAGPPAESCVSGELWQIALGLPGEQILSLPEFDGKSNLAGHQTQVGILRQFSTLMAITFFLPRWSEKPELLTIWNVGWDQTALENPCALDEHQVGDVLHDYSDGLNDQRNELGWDFRVSR
;
A
#
# COMPACT_ATOMS: atom_id res chain seq x y z
N MET A 1 5.89 25.95 -23.47
CA MET A 1 5.31 25.74 -22.12
C MET A 1 6.06 24.57 -21.50
N SER A 2 6.51 24.65 -20.24
CA SER A 2 7.12 23.47 -19.61
C SER A 2 6.04 22.43 -19.34
N THR A 3 6.26 21.17 -19.70
CA THR A 3 5.31 20.10 -19.38
C THR A 3 5.18 19.92 -17.87
N THR A 4 3.94 19.76 -17.41
CA THR A 4 3.57 19.48 -16.02
C THR A 4 3.40 17.97 -15.81
N SER A 5 3.34 17.52 -14.56
CA SER A 5 3.11 16.10 -14.25
C SER A 5 1.75 15.62 -14.75
N ILE A 6 0.74 16.49 -14.75
CA ILE A 6 -0.58 16.18 -15.31
C ILE A 6 -0.52 15.98 -16.83
N ASP A 7 0.25 16.80 -17.56
CA ASP A 7 0.44 16.62 -19.01
C ASP A 7 1.10 15.27 -19.33
N GLU A 8 2.13 14.89 -18.55
CA GLU A 8 2.82 13.61 -18.72
C GLU A 8 1.94 12.42 -18.32
N PHE A 9 1.12 12.55 -17.27
CA PHE A 9 0.15 11.52 -16.89
C PHE A 9 -0.85 11.29 -18.01
N ILE A 10 -1.47 12.35 -18.54
CA ILE A 10 -2.42 12.27 -19.66
C ILE A 10 -1.75 11.62 -20.89
N ARG A 11 -0.51 12.01 -21.21
CA ARG A 11 0.26 11.41 -22.31
C ARG A 11 0.43 9.90 -22.12
N VAL A 12 0.83 9.46 -20.93
CA VAL A 12 1.00 8.02 -20.64
C VAL A 12 -0.34 7.28 -20.67
N SER A 13 -1.42 7.85 -20.12
CA SER A 13 -2.75 7.27 -20.21
C SER A 13 -3.22 7.13 -21.66
N GLN A 14 -2.95 8.12 -22.52
CA GLN A 14 -3.25 8.07 -23.94
C GLN A 14 -2.41 7.04 -24.69
N LEU A 15 -1.12 6.91 -24.35
CA LEU A 15 -0.21 5.91 -24.91
C LEU A 15 -0.73 4.49 -24.68
N LEU A 16 -1.40 4.24 -23.56
CA LEU A 16 -1.97 2.93 -23.21
C LEU A 16 -3.39 2.74 -23.74
N SER A 17 -4.13 3.83 -23.95
CA SER A 17 -5.55 3.79 -24.35
C SER A 17 -5.76 3.01 -25.64
N GLY A 18 -6.66 2.01 -25.58
CA GLY A 18 -7.02 1.18 -26.73
C GLY A 18 -5.98 0.12 -27.13
N LEU A 19 -4.84 0.05 -26.43
CA LEU A 19 -3.80 -0.95 -26.69
C LEU A 19 -3.72 -1.96 -25.54
N THR A 20 -3.56 -1.49 -24.31
CA THR A 20 -3.29 -2.36 -23.17
C THR A 20 -3.68 -1.71 -21.84
N LEU A 21 -3.66 -2.48 -20.75
CA LEU A 21 -3.90 -1.99 -19.40
C LEU A 21 -2.62 -2.12 -18.58
N SER A 22 -2.26 -1.05 -17.87
CA SER A 22 -1.17 -1.05 -16.90
C SER A 22 -1.76 -0.77 -15.52
N VAL A 23 -1.68 -1.74 -14.61
CA VAL A 23 -2.17 -1.58 -13.23
C VAL A 23 -1.52 -0.38 -12.54
N PRO A 24 -0.19 -0.18 -12.57
CA PRO A 24 0.44 1.01 -12.00
C PRO A 24 -0.19 2.32 -12.47
N ILE A 25 -0.43 2.48 -13.77
CA ILE A 25 -1.01 3.72 -14.31
C ILE A 25 -2.52 3.81 -14.03
N MET A 26 -3.25 2.70 -14.09
CA MET A 26 -4.69 2.65 -13.81
C MET A 26 -5.03 3.02 -12.36
N MET A 27 -4.14 2.70 -11.42
CA MET A 27 -4.32 3.02 -10.00
C MET A 27 -4.00 4.48 -9.66
N MET A 28 -3.38 5.23 -10.58
CA MET A 28 -3.19 6.67 -10.44
C MET A 28 -4.46 7.40 -10.87
N THR A 29 -4.96 8.32 -10.05
CA THR A 29 -6.13 9.12 -10.42
C THR A 29 -5.70 10.48 -10.95
N ARG A 30 -6.47 10.98 -11.92
CA ARG A 30 -6.26 12.31 -12.49
C ARG A 30 -6.34 13.38 -11.40
N ASP A 31 -7.37 13.31 -10.57
CA ASP A 31 -7.67 14.30 -9.55
C ASP A 31 -6.52 14.42 -8.53
N GLU A 32 -5.92 13.29 -8.13
CA GLU A 32 -4.79 13.31 -7.20
C GLU A 32 -3.52 13.87 -7.88
N VAL A 33 -3.26 13.55 -9.16
CA VAL A 33 -2.14 14.16 -9.90
C VAL A 33 -2.32 15.67 -10.07
N GLU A 34 -3.54 16.13 -10.38
CA GLU A 34 -3.87 17.57 -10.45
C GLU A 34 -3.66 18.25 -9.10
N ARG A 35 -4.06 17.60 -8.01
CA ARG A 35 -3.86 18.07 -6.64
C ARG A 35 -2.37 18.18 -6.29
N ILE A 36 -1.56 17.16 -6.60
CA ILE A 36 -0.11 17.17 -6.42
C ILE A 36 0.51 18.40 -7.12
N VAL A 37 0.14 18.65 -8.37
CA VAL A 37 0.65 19.79 -9.16
C VAL A 37 0.21 21.13 -8.58
N SER A 38 -1.06 21.25 -8.20
CA SER A 38 -1.63 22.48 -7.64
C SER A 38 -0.95 22.88 -6.34
N ASP A 39 -0.82 21.93 -5.41
CA ASP A 39 -0.32 22.20 -4.06
C ASP A 39 1.22 22.34 -4.04
N ALA A 40 1.92 21.79 -5.03
CA ALA A 40 3.38 21.88 -5.17
C ALA A 40 3.93 23.32 -5.27
N ALA A 41 3.11 24.29 -5.68
CA ALA A 41 3.54 25.69 -5.78
C ALA A 41 3.81 26.34 -4.41
N ALA A 42 3.13 25.89 -3.36
CA ALA A 42 3.21 26.44 -2.01
C ALA A 42 3.98 25.54 -1.02
N ASP A 43 4.40 24.35 -1.46
CA ASP A 43 4.93 23.30 -0.60
C ASP A 43 6.23 22.72 -1.18
N THR A 44 7.35 22.91 -0.47
CA THR A 44 8.68 22.50 -0.95
C THR A 44 8.83 20.98 -1.03
N THR A 45 8.23 20.25 -0.10
CA THR A 45 8.28 18.77 -0.10
C THR A 45 7.50 18.25 -1.29
N LEU A 46 6.28 18.75 -1.49
CA LEU A 46 5.44 18.36 -2.61
C LEU A 46 6.01 18.79 -3.97
N SER A 47 6.67 19.95 -4.05
CA SER A 47 7.39 20.38 -5.24
C SER A 47 8.50 19.40 -5.65
N SER A 48 9.20 18.82 -4.67
CA SER A 48 10.21 17.79 -4.94
C SER A 48 9.58 16.48 -5.40
N LEU A 49 8.47 16.05 -4.78
CA LEU A 49 7.73 14.85 -5.14
C LEU A 49 7.10 14.96 -6.53
N ASP A 50 6.47 16.09 -6.86
CA ASP A 50 5.93 16.40 -8.18
C ASP A 50 7.01 16.32 -9.27
N ARG A 51 8.19 16.89 -9.01
CA ARG A 51 9.31 16.84 -9.97
C ARG A 51 9.76 15.40 -10.24
N GLU A 52 9.81 14.57 -9.21
CA GLU A 52 10.15 13.16 -9.37
C GLU A 52 9.08 12.38 -10.13
N LEU A 53 7.81 12.52 -9.73
CA LEU A 53 6.67 11.92 -10.43
C LEU A 53 6.71 12.27 -11.93
N ARG A 54 6.92 13.54 -12.26
CA ARG A 54 7.09 14.01 -13.63
C ARG A 54 8.24 13.32 -14.35
N ALA A 55 9.39 13.20 -13.70
CA ALA A 55 10.57 12.57 -14.28
C ALA A 55 10.32 11.08 -14.56
N LYS A 56 9.64 10.37 -13.66
CA LYS A 56 9.26 8.96 -13.82
C LYS A 56 8.22 8.77 -14.93
N LEU A 57 7.17 9.59 -14.97
CA LEU A 57 6.17 9.56 -16.05
C LEU A 57 6.80 9.86 -17.41
N LYS A 58 7.70 10.84 -17.49
CA LYS A 58 8.44 11.17 -18.72
C LYS A 58 9.32 10.02 -19.21
N ALA A 59 9.83 9.19 -18.30
CA ALA A 59 10.64 8.02 -18.66
C ALA A 59 9.81 6.90 -19.30
N VAL A 60 8.48 6.92 -19.19
CA VAL A 60 7.59 5.98 -19.89
C VAL A 60 7.44 6.44 -21.35
N THR A 61 8.08 5.71 -22.25
CA THR A 61 8.14 6.03 -23.67
C THR A 61 7.34 5.07 -24.55
N ALA A 62 7.11 3.85 -24.08
CA ALA A 62 6.41 2.80 -24.80
C ALA A 62 5.44 2.01 -23.88
N PRO A 63 4.39 1.37 -24.44
CA PRO A 63 3.44 0.57 -23.66
C PRO A 63 4.05 -0.61 -22.88
N GLU A 64 5.22 -1.10 -23.31
CA GLU A 64 5.95 -2.19 -22.68
C GLU A 64 6.91 -1.75 -21.55
N ASP A 65 7.01 -0.45 -21.26
CA ASP A 65 7.90 0.14 -20.23
C ASP A 65 7.36 -0.11 -18.80
N HIS A 66 7.03 -1.36 -18.46
CA HIS A 66 6.40 -1.73 -17.20
C HIS A 66 7.24 -1.32 -15.98
N VAL A 67 8.57 -1.41 -16.07
CA VAL A 67 9.46 -0.99 -14.98
C VAL A 67 9.33 0.50 -14.70
N GLN A 68 9.27 1.33 -15.75
CA GLN A 68 9.12 2.78 -15.61
C GLN A 68 7.71 3.13 -15.12
N MET A 69 6.68 2.40 -15.52
CA MET A 69 5.32 2.56 -15.00
C MET A 69 5.24 2.22 -13.50
N THR A 70 5.89 1.15 -13.05
CA THR A 70 6.01 0.82 -11.62
C THR A 70 6.71 1.94 -10.86
N GLN A 71 7.84 2.46 -11.37
CA GLN A 71 8.54 3.57 -10.72
C GLN A 71 7.72 4.87 -10.70
N ALA A 72 6.88 5.11 -11.71
CA ALA A 72 5.95 6.25 -11.71
C ALA A 72 4.89 6.08 -10.62
N TYR A 73 4.36 4.87 -10.43
CA TYR A 73 3.43 4.57 -9.35
C TYR A 73 4.07 4.68 -7.96
N GLU A 74 5.32 4.24 -7.78
CA GLU A 74 6.07 4.43 -6.53
C GLU A 74 6.16 5.91 -6.16
N ALA A 75 6.57 6.77 -7.11
CA ALA A 75 6.63 8.22 -6.89
C ALA A 75 5.24 8.83 -6.62
N TYR A 76 4.20 8.33 -7.28
CA TYR A 76 2.82 8.73 -7.03
C TYR A 76 2.36 8.33 -5.61
N SER A 77 2.67 7.11 -5.17
CA SER A 77 2.35 6.60 -3.83
C SER A 77 3.01 7.44 -2.73
N GLU A 78 4.28 7.82 -2.89
CA GLU A 78 4.97 8.72 -1.96
C GLU A 78 4.25 10.08 -1.86
N ALA A 79 3.89 10.67 -3.01
CA ALA A 79 3.19 11.95 -3.06
C ALA A 79 1.78 11.88 -2.45
N SER A 80 1.06 10.79 -2.71
CA SER A 80 -0.29 10.56 -2.21
C SER A 80 -0.28 10.34 -0.69
N PHE A 81 0.70 9.58 -0.19
CA PHE A 81 0.90 9.42 1.25
C PHE A 81 1.22 10.76 1.94
N TYR A 82 2.11 11.57 1.34
CA TYR A 82 2.41 12.91 1.86
C TYR A 82 1.15 13.78 1.98
N LEU A 83 0.32 13.83 0.93
CA LEU A 83 -0.95 14.56 0.95
C LEU A 83 -1.90 14.01 2.02
N ALA A 84 -1.99 12.69 2.17
CA ALA A 84 -2.82 12.05 3.19
C ALA A 84 -2.40 12.41 4.62
N MET A 85 -1.09 12.51 4.89
CA MET A 85 -0.55 12.94 6.19
C MET A 85 -0.82 14.43 6.43
N LYS A 86 -0.56 15.27 5.42
CA LYS A 86 -0.80 16.71 5.48
C LYS A 86 -2.26 17.05 5.74
N ASP A 87 -3.20 16.31 5.13
CA ASP A 87 -4.64 16.44 5.36
C ASP A 87 -5.08 16.14 6.78
N ARG A 88 -4.27 15.37 7.51
CA ARG A 88 -4.46 15.03 8.92
C ARG A 88 -3.65 15.94 9.85
N GLY A 89 -3.07 17.01 9.32
CA GLY A 89 -2.28 17.99 10.09
C GLY A 89 -0.84 17.55 10.38
N VAL A 90 -0.42 16.39 9.87
CA VAL A 90 0.95 15.87 10.06
C VAL A 90 1.80 16.28 8.86
N VAL A 91 2.64 17.30 9.05
CA VAL A 91 3.52 17.82 7.99
C VAL A 91 4.84 17.07 8.01
N LEU A 92 5.13 16.38 6.91
CA LEU A 92 6.37 15.62 6.73
C LEU A 92 7.42 16.44 5.96
N GLU A 93 8.68 16.12 6.19
CA GLU A 93 9.79 16.59 5.37
C GLU A 93 10.42 15.42 4.64
N ARG A 94 10.69 15.57 3.35
CA ARG A 94 11.43 14.56 2.61
C ARG A 94 12.87 14.50 3.10
N THR A 95 13.39 13.31 3.38
CA THR A 95 14.79 13.21 3.77
C THR A 95 15.71 13.49 2.57
N PRO A 96 16.90 14.06 2.79
CA PRO A 96 17.86 14.22 1.70
C PRO A 96 18.22 12.85 1.13
N GLY A 97 18.00 12.67 -0.17
CA GLY A 97 18.39 11.44 -0.87
C GLY A 97 19.88 11.13 -0.72
N THR A 98 20.28 9.92 -1.08
CA THR A 98 21.67 9.39 -0.98
C THR A 98 22.74 10.13 -1.81
N GLY A 99 22.42 11.31 -2.34
CA GLY A 99 23.34 12.21 -3.03
C GLY A 99 24.38 12.80 -2.07
N GLY A 100 25.52 12.15 -1.96
CA GLY A 100 26.71 12.60 -1.21
C GLY A 100 26.88 11.91 0.15
N HIS A 101 25.78 11.50 0.79
CA HIS A 101 25.80 10.75 2.04
C HIS A 101 25.50 9.27 1.75
N LYS A 102 26.46 8.38 1.99
CA LYS A 102 26.32 6.92 1.80
C LYS A 102 25.26 6.25 2.73
N ALA A 103 24.56 7.02 3.56
CA ALA A 103 23.59 6.50 4.52
C ALA A 103 22.25 6.28 3.83
N LYS A 104 21.72 5.05 3.92
CA LYS A 104 20.35 4.74 3.49
C LYS A 104 19.40 5.37 4.50
N ARG A 105 18.41 6.14 4.05
CA ARG A 105 17.48 6.85 4.94
C ARG A 105 16.03 6.50 4.57
N PRO A 106 15.10 6.61 5.54
CA PRO A 106 13.67 6.59 5.28
C PRO A 106 13.24 7.73 4.34
N ASP A 107 12.18 7.56 3.58
CA ASP A 107 11.69 8.58 2.63
C ASP A 107 11.32 9.92 3.27
N PHE A 108 10.70 9.88 4.46
CA PHE A 108 10.23 11.06 5.17
C PHE A 108 10.69 11.11 6.63
N ARG A 109 10.74 12.32 7.18
CA ARG A 109 10.80 12.58 8.61
C ARG A 109 9.63 13.45 9.08
N TYR A 110 9.23 13.24 10.32
CA TYR A 110 8.35 14.09 11.08
C TYR A 110 9.12 14.63 12.29
N SER A 111 9.11 15.96 12.48
CA SER A 111 9.76 16.60 13.61
C SER A 111 8.75 16.85 14.71
N HIS A 112 8.88 16.11 15.80
CA HIS A 112 8.18 16.33 17.06
C HIS A 112 9.06 17.15 18.00
N GLY A 113 8.46 17.93 18.92
CA GLY A 113 9.24 18.79 19.84
C GLY A 113 10.26 18.04 20.69
N ALA A 114 10.05 16.75 20.93
CA ALA A 114 10.94 15.88 21.69
C ALA A 114 11.92 15.05 20.83
N GLY A 115 11.72 14.96 19.51
CA GLY A 115 12.56 14.13 18.64
C GLY A 115 11.98 13.94 17.24
N GLU A 116 12.59 13.07 16.45
CA GLU A 116 12.16 12.78 15.08
C GLU A 116 11.53 11.39 14.99
N LEU A 117 10.52 11.26 14.12
CA LEU A 117 10.00 9.99 13.62
C LEU A 117 10.24 9.91 12.12
N TYR A 118 10.35 8.70 11.57
CA TYR A 118 10.62 8.49 10.16
C TYR A 118 9.55 7.61 9.52
N PHE A 119 9.34 7.81 8.21
CA PHE A 119 8.40 7.00 7.42
C PHE A 119 9.10 6.51 6.16
N GLU A 120 9.01 5.21 5.91
CA GLU A 120 9.51 4.57 4.69
C GLU A 120 8.32 4.02 3.91
N VAL A 121 8.11 4.50 2.68
CA VAL A 121 6.96 4.14 1.85
C VAL A 121 7.34 3.02 0.88
N LYS A 122 6.54 1.96 0.86
CA LYS A 122 6.67 0.82 -0.05
C LYS A 122 5.37 0.56 -0.78
N ALA A 123 5.38 0.82 -2.09
CA ALA A 123 4.31 0.44 -2.99
C ALA A 123 4.47 -1.01 -3.44
N LEU A 124 3.65 -1.91 -2.88
CA LEU A 124 3.72 -3.33 -3.25
C LEU A 124 3.24 -3.56 -4.67
N GLU A 125 3.90 -4.48 -5.36
CA GLU A 125 3.60 -4.84 -6.75
C GLU A 125 2.72 -6.10 -6.83
N ILE A 126 2.01 -6.26 -7.94
CA ILE A 126 1.26 -7.50 -8.24
C ILE A 126 2.20 -8.71 -8.33
N ALA A 127 1.67 -9.93 -8.15
CA ALA A 127 2.48 -11.15 -8.26
C ALA A 127 3.06 -11.34 -9.68
N GLU A 128 4.31 -11.82 -9.75
CA GLU A 128 5.06 -12.09 -11.00
C GLU A 128 4.99 -10.97 -12.05
N PRO A 129 5.33 -9.72 -11.70
CA PRO A 129 4.92 -8.54 -12.45
C PRO A 129 5.40 -8.55 -13.90
N LEU A 130 6.68 -8.84 -14.17
CA LEU A 130 7.21 -8.81 -15.54
C LEU A 130 6.57 -9.85 -16.46
N ARG A 131 6.24 -11.03 -15.92
CA ARG A 131 5.59 -12.09 -16.69
C ARG A 131 4.11 -11.77 -16.88
N ARG A 132 3.43 -11.40 -15.79
CA ARG A 132 2.01 -11.06 -15.82
C ARG A 132 1.71 -9.81 -16.63
N HIS A 133 2.51 -8.75 -16.57
CA HIS A 133 2.26 -7.56 -17.38
C HIS A 133 2.29 -7.87 -18.88
N LYS A 134 3.20 -8.76 -19.32
CA LYS A 134 3.26 -9.21 -20.71
C LYS A 134 2.06 -10.09 -21.08
N GLU A 135 1.70 -11.04 -20.22
CA GLU A 135 0.54 -11.93 -20.43
C GLU A 135 -0.77 -11.13 -20.46
N ILE A 136 -1.02 -10.28 -19.45
CA ILE A 136 -2.16 -9.36 -19.37
C ILE A 136 -2.21 -8.45 -20.59
N GLY A 137 -1.06 -7.88 -20.98
CA GLY A 137 -1.01 -6.99 -22.13
C GLY A 137 -1.32 -7.68 -23.45
N HIS A 138 -0.86 -8.93 -23.61
CA HIS A 138 -1.18 -9.76 -24.77
C HIS A 138 -2.66 -10.15 -24.80
N GLU A 139 -3.20 -10.65 -23.68
CA GLU A 139 -4.62 -11.00 -23.56
C GLU A 139 -5.54 -9.79 -23.81
N ALA A 140 -5.17 -8.61 -23.31
CA ALA A 140 -5.91 -7.37 -23.56
C ALA A 140 -5.98 -7.03 -25.05
N LEU A 141 -4.87 -7.20 -25.79
CA LEU A 141 -4.82 -6.98 -27.22
C LEU A 141 -5.66 -8.00 -28.00
N GLU A 142 -5.63 -9.27 -27.61
CA GLU A 142 -6.46 -10.32 -28.23
C GLU A 142 -7.95 -10.03 -28.03
N VAL A 143 -8.36 -9.68 -26.80
CA VAL A 143 -9.74 -9.31 -26.48
C VAL A 143 -10.17 -8.06 -27.26
N ALA A 144 -9.30 -7.05 -27.38
CA ALA A 144 -9.59 -5.84 -28.14
C ALA A 144 -9.77 -6.13 -29.64
N ALA A 145 -8.90 -6.96 -30.23
CA ALA A 145 -9.00 -7.37 -31.63
C ALA A 145 -10.26 -8.19 -31.91
N GLU A 146 -10.62 -9.10 -30.99
CA GLU A 146 -11.87 -9.86 -31.06
C GLU A 146 -13.09 -8.93 -31.01
N LEU A 147 -13.09 -7.96 -30.09
CA LEU A 147 -14.18 -6.99 -29.95
C LEU A 147 -14.32 -6.09 -31.17
N ASP A 148 -13.22 -5.61 -31.76
CA ASP A 148 -13.27 -4.81 -33.00
C ASP A 148 -13.87 -5.63 -34.16
N GLY A 149 -13.50 -6.91 -34.27
CA GLY A 149 -14.08 -7.83 -35.25
C GLY A 149 -15.59 -8.02 -35.06
N ARG A 150 -16.05 -8.18 -33.81
CA ARG A 150 -17.46 -8.35 -33.46
C ARG A 150 -18.26 -7.06 -33.60
N ALA A 151 -17.70 -5.90 -33.26
CA ALA A 151 -18.34 -4.59 -33.35
C ALA A 151 -18.76 -4.23 -34.79
N ARG A 152 -18.12 -4.83 -35.80
CA ARG A 152 -18.50 -4.68 -37.23
C ARG A 152 -19.77 -5.46 -37.60
N GLN A 153 -20.30 -6.29 -36.70
CA GLN A 153 -21.53 -7.05 -36.90
C GLN A 153 -22.69 -6.48 -36.07
N PRO A 154 -23.94 -6.48 -36.57
CA PRO A 154 -25.10 -6.03 -35.79
C PRO A 154 -25.29 -6.83 -34.51
N GLY A 155 -25.45 -6.17 -33.36
CA GLY A 155 -25.70 -6.80 -32.07
C GLY A 155 -25.04 -6.09 -30.90
N ILE A 156 -25.34 -6.56 -29.68
CA ILE A 156 -24.62 -6.19 -28.47
C ILE A 156 -23.58 -7.28 -28.22
N HIS A 157 -22.31 -6.90 -28.22
CA HIS A 157 -21.20 -7.81 -28.03
C HIS A 157 -20.53 -7.54 -26.69
N PHE A 158 -20.36 -8.59 -25.89
CA PHE A 158 -19.60 -8.54 -24.64
C PHE A 158 -18.24 -9.21 -24.86
N GLY A 159 -17.19 -8.58 -24.35
CA GLY A 159 -15.85 -9.16 -24.29
C GLY A 159 -15.72 -10.04 -23.06
N LYS A 160 -14.78 -10.98 -23.09
CA LYS A 160 -14.37 -11.68 -21.88
C LYS A 160 -13.72 -10.66 -20.94
N PRO A 161 -14.13 -10.56 -19.66
CA PRO A 161 -13.47 -9.69 -18.71
C PRO A 161 -12.03 -10.16 -18.52
N LEU A 162 -11.09 -9.21 -18.52
CA LEU A 162 -9.70 -9.47 -18.13
C LEU A 162 -9.61 -9.34 -16.62
N GLU A 163 -9.26 -10.43 -15.93
CA GLU A 163 -9.10 -10.43 -14.49
C GLU A 163 -7.66 -10.10 -14.11
N ILE A 164 -7.47 -9.02 -13.35
CA ILE A 164 -6.17 -8.67 -12.77
C ILE A 164 -6.29 -8.80 -11.26
N SER A 165 -5.47 -9.67 -10.68
CA SER A 165 -5.44 -9.90 -9.24
C SER A 165 -4.05 -9.57 -8.68
N GLY A 166 -4.03 -8.84 -7.56
CA GLY A 166 -2.81 -8.53 -6.82
C GLY A 166 -2.11 -9.78 -6.28
N HIS A 167 -2.90 -10.81 -5.95
CA HIS A 167 -2.44 -12.15 -5.60
C HIS A 167 -2.67 -13.13 -6.74
N LEU A 168 -2.31 -14.41 -6.54
CA LEU A 168 -2.74 -15.46 -7.45
C LEU A 168 -4.28 -15.59 -7.42
N PRO A 169 -4.95 -15.78 -8.57
CA PRO A 169 -6.39 -16.04 -8.62
C PRO A 169 -6.78 -17.17 -7.67
N ASN A 170 -7.90 -17.00 -6.98
CA ASN A 170 -8.41 -17.94 -5.96
C ASN A 170 -7.49 -18.14 -4.73
N ALA A 171 -6.52 -17.25 -4.50
CA ALA A 171 -5.73 -17.28 -3.27
C ALA A 171 -6.63 -17.10 -2.03
N GLY A 172 -6.69 -18.12 -1.18
CA GLY A 172 -7.32 -18.03 0.14
C GLY A 172 -6.54 -17.11 1.10
N SER A 173 -7.11 -16.80 2.26
CA SER A 173 -6.54 -15.83 3.22
C SER A 173 -5.08 -16.12 3.58
N ILE A 174 -4.70 -17.38 3.82
CA ILE A 174 -3.31 -17.74 4.16
C ILE A 174 -2.36 -17.37 3.03
N ALA A 175 -2.69 -17.75 1.79
CA ALA A 175 -1.85 -17.45 0.64
C ALA A 175 -1.71 -15.94 0.41
N ARG A 176 -2.76 -15.15 0.69
CA ARG A 176 -2.70 -13.68 0.61
C ARG A 176 -1.81 -13.07 1.70
N ILE A 177 -1.97 -13.52 2.95
CA ILE A 177 -1.15 -13.08 4.09
C ILE A 177 0.32 -13.40 3.79
N ASP A 178 0.63 -14.64 3.42
CA ASP A 178 2.00 -15.09 3.16
C ASP A 178 2.63 -14.36 1.96
N ASP A 179 1.90 -14.20 0.85
CA ASP A 179 2.37 -13.42 -0.31
C ASP A 179 2.63 -11.95 0.05
N THR A 180 1.76 -11.35 0.87
CA THR A 180 1.94 -9.97 1.32
C THR A 180 3.17 -9.82 2.22
N ILE A 181 3.34 -10.73 3.20
CA ILE A 181 4.54 -10.77 4.06
C ILE A 181 5.79 -10.90 3.19
N GLN A 182 5.81 -11.88 2.26
CA GLN A 182 6.93 -12.11 1.37
C GLN A 182 7.26 -10.85 0.53
N LYS A 183 6.25 -10.19 -0.03
CA LYS A 183 6.41 -8.95 -0.82
C LYS A 183 6.97 -7.81 0.02
N ILE A 184 6.46 -7.61 1.24
CA ILE A 184 6.97 -6.58 2.14
C ILE A 184 8.42 -6.88 2.52
N SER A 185 8.72 -8.09 2.97
CA SER A 185 10.07 -8.48 3.42
C SER A 185 11.12 -8.35 2.30
N ASN A 186 10.75 -8.61 1.04
CA ASN A 186 11.64 -8.43 -0.11
C ASN A 186 11.93 -6.94 -0.43
N ASN A 187 11.06 -6.02 0.00
CA ASN A 187 11.18 -4.58 -0.26
C ASN A 187 11.89 -3.83 0.87
N ILE A 188 11.97 -4.41 2.07
CA ILE A 188 12.71 -3.83 3.20
C ILE A 188 14.21 -4.00 2.96
N LYS A 189 14.95 -2.88 2.94
CA LYS A 189 16.41 -2.89 2.79
C LYS A 189 17.07 -2.63 4.15
N PRO A 190 17.99 -3.51 4.60
CA PRO A 190 18.78 -3.25 5.79
C PRO A 190 19.55 -1.92 5.67
N GLY A 191 19.52 -1.14 6.74
CA GLY A 191 20.05 0.21 6.90
C GLY A 191 18.99 1.32 6.82
N GLN A 192 17.86 1.12 6.11
CA GLN A 192 16.81 2.16 6.05
C GLN A 192 15.99 2.18 7.34
N ILE A 193 15.60 1.01 7.83
CA ILE A 193 14.72 0.87 9.00
C ILE A 193 15.47 1.08 10.32
N GLU A 194 16.79 0.93 10.31
CA GLU A 194 17.66 1.15 11.47
C GLU A 194 18.14 2.60 11.60
N TYR A 195 17.79 3.50 10.67
CA TYR A 195 18.21 4.90 10.75
C TYR A 195 17.64 5.61 11.98
N GLY A 196 16.41 5.28 12.37
CA GLY A 196 15.75 5.82 13.56
C GLY A 196 14.35 5.22 13.75
N PRO A 197 13.50 5.78 14.64
CA PRO A 197 12.14 5.27 14.89
C PRO A 197 11.29 5.37 13.62
N THR A 198 11.20 4.24 12.91
CA THR A 198 10.66 4.18 11.55
C THR A 198 9.31 3.48 11.54
N VAL A 199 8.31 4.14 10.94
CA VAL A 199 7.05 3.54 10.52
C VAL A 199 7.22 3.07 9.08
N LEU A 200 6.99 1.78 8.84
CA LEU A 200 6.89 1.26 7.48
C LEU A 200 5.49 1.53 6.94
N VAL A 201 5.40 2.28 5.85
CA VAL A 201 4.14 2.56 5.15
C VAL A 201 4.03 1.64 3.96
N VAL A 202 3.00 0.81 3.92
CA VAL A 202 2.79 -0.19 2.87
C VAL A 202 1.57 0.21 2.05
N ASP A 203 1.78 0.66 0.82
CA ASP A 203 0.70 0.91 -0.12
C ASP A 203 0.17 -0.41 -0.70
N LEU A 204 -1.09 -0.70 -0.37
CA LEU A 204 -1.84 -1.88 -0.77
C LEU A 204 -2.75 -1.62 -1.98
N GLY A 205 -2.65 -0.48 -2.65
CA GLY A 205 -3.52 -0.13 -3.78
C GLY A 205 -3.56 -1.18 -4.89
N ARG A 206 -2.42 -1.85 -5.14
CA ARG A 206 -2.31 -2.94 -6.13
C ARG A 206 -2.64 -4.32 -5.57
N LEU A 207 -2.93 -4.44 -4.27
CA LEU A 207 -3.32 -5.65 -3.53
C LEU A 207 -4.70 -5.49 -2.88
N SER A 208 -5.67 -5.00 -3.64
CA SER A 208 -6.99 -4.53 -3.15
C SER A 208 -7.92 -5.57 -2.49
N SER A 209 -7.46 -6.80 -2.23
CA SER A 209 -8.28 -7.87 -1.65
C SER A 209 -8.30 -7.91 -0.12
N ILE A 210 -7.51 -7.07 0.56
CA ILE A 210 -7.50 -7.02 2.04
C ILE A 210 -8.55 -6.01 2.53
N ALA A 211 -9.83 -6.34 2.32
CA ALA A 211 -10.94 -5.45 2.63
C ALA A 211 -11.63 -5.82 3.95
N GLN A 212 -10.95 -5.61 5.07
CA GLN A 212 -11.51 -5.81 6.42
C GLN A 212 -11.65 -4.50 7.21
N GLY A 213 -11.30 -3.37 6.59
CA GLY A 213 -11.28 -2.06 7.25
C GLY A 213 -10.48 -2.09 8.56
N PRO A 214 -10.84 -1.25 9.54
CA PRO A 214 -10.19 -1.24 10.86
C PRO A 214 -10.24 -2.59 11.60
N SER A 215 -11.26 -3.43 11.38
CA SER A 215 -11.34 -4.76 11.99
C SER A 215 -10.21 -5.69 11.54
N GLY A 216 -9.60 -5.42 10.38
CA GLY A 216 -8.39 -6.10 9.93
C GLY A 216 -7.19 -5.93 10.86
N LEU A 217 -7.21 -4.90 11.71
CA LEU A 217 -6.19 -4.66 12.74
C LEU A 217 -6.38 -5.53 13.99
N LEU A 218 -7.43 -6.35 14.09
CA LEU A 218 -7.65 -7.21 15.25
C LEU A 218 -7.11 -8.62 14.98
N PRO A 219 -6.55 -9.32 15.99
CA PRO A 219 -6.13 -10.72 15.83
C PRO A 219 -7.28 -11.61 15.35
N VAL A 220 -8.45 -11.41 15.94
CA VAL A 220 -9.74 -12.02 15.57
C VAL A 220 -10.85 -11.01 15.87
N PHE A 221 -11.85 -10.92 14.98
CA PHE A 221 -13.06 -10.12 15.18
C PHE A 221 -14.30 -10.90 14.75
N PHE A 222 -15.48 -10.47 15.20
CA PHE A 222 -16.75 -11.06 14.81
C PHE A 222 -17.31 -10.33 13.58
N HIS A 223 -17.45 -11.04 12.46
CA HIS A 223 -18.10 -10.53 11.27
C HIS A 223 -19.61 -10.81 11.38
N ALA A 224 -20.41 -9.75 11.52
CA ALA A 224 -21.86 -9.84 11.75
C ALA A 224 -22.69 -9.69 10.45
N GLY A 225 -22.14 -10.10 9.30
CA GLY A 225 -22.78 -9.90 7.99
C GLY A 225 -22.78 -11.16 7.12
N PRO A 226 -23.45 -11.11 5.95
CA PRO A 226 -23.39 -12.17 4.96
C PRO A 226 -21.93 -12.47 4.54
N PRO A 227 -21.60 -13.70 4.11
CA PRO A 227 -22.51 -14.84 3.92
C PRO A 227 -22.88 -15.58 5.22
N ALA A 228 -22.18 -15.33 6.33
CA ALA A 228 -22.41 -15.99 7.61
C ALA A 228 -21.78 -15.18 8.76
N GLU A 229 -22.45 -15.19 9.90
CA GLU A 229 -21.92 -14.64 11.14
C GLU A 229 -20.81 -15.53 11.69
N SER A 230 -19.59 -15.02 11.82
CA SER A 230 -18.45 -15.84 12.24
C SER A 230 -17.29 -15.03 12.80
N CYS A 231 -16.46 -15.68 13.61
CA CYS A 231 -15.16 -15.14 13.98
C CYS A 231 -14.21 -15.25 12.78
N VAL A 232 -13.52 -14.16 12.46
CA VAL A 232 -12.59 -14.04 11.34
C VAL A 232 -11.28 -13.44 11.84
N SER A 233 -10.15 -13.89 11.32
CA SER A 233 -8.84 -13.32 11.61
C SER A 233 -8.63 -12.02 10.83
N GLY A 234 -8.08 -10.99 11.46
CA GLY A 234 -7.68 -9.77 10.76
C GLY A 234 -6.40 -9.99 9.96
N GLU A 235 -6.47 -9.93 8.64
CA GLU A 235 -5.33 -10.19 7.74
C GLU A 235 -4.20 -9.17 7.96
N LEU A 236 -4.51 -7.90 8.23
CA LEU A 236 -3.50 -6.86 8.51
C LEU A 236 -2.76 -7.15 9.82
N TRP A 237 -3.47 -7.62 10.85
CA TRP A 237 -2.84 -8.10 12.09
C TRP A 237 -1.90 -9.28 11.83
N GLN A 238 -2.35 -10.27 11.06
CA GLN A 238 -1.55 -11.47 10.78
C GLN A 238 -0.30 -11.15 9.95
N ILE A 239 -0.41 -10.21 9.01
CA ILE A 239 0.73 -9.67 8.25
C ILE A 239 1.73 -8.97 9.18
N ALA A 240 1.27 -8.18 10.15
CA ALA A 240 2.16 -7.41 11.02
C ALA A 240 2.76 -8.24 12.18
N LEU A 241 1.94 -9.05 12.84
CA LEU A 241 2.22 -9.65 14.16
C LEU A 241 1.92 -11.15 14.24
N GLY A 242 1.47 -11.80 13.17
CA GLY A 242 1.17 -13.22 13.21
C GLY A 242 2.41 -14.10 13.40
N LEU A 243 2.20 -15.31 13.91
CA LEU A 243 3.25 -16.32 14.13
C LEU A 243 2.96 -17.60 13.31
N PRO A 244 4.01 -18.29 12.83
CA PRO A 244 3.85 -19.59 12.21
C PRO A 244 3.12 -20.57 13.14
N GLY A 245 2.10 -21.25 12.59
CA GLY A 245 1.26 -22.20 13.33
C GLY A 245 0.02 -21.59 13.98
N GLU A 246 -0.17 -20.27 13.97
CA GLU A 246 -1.43 -19.66 14.42
C GLU A 246 -2.58 -20.00 13.48
N GLN A 247 -3.78 -20.19 14.04
CA GLN A 247 -4.97 -20.49 13.24
C GLN A 247 -5.47 -19.24 12.52
N ILE A 248 -5.73 -19.39 11.23
CA ILE A 248 -6.34 -18.35 10.39
C ILE A 248 -7.81 -18.72 10.15
N LEU A 249 -8.70 -17.84 10.57
CA LEU A 249 -10.13 -17.96 10.38
C LEU A 249 -10.57 -17.06 9.23
N SER A 250 -11.27 -17.62 8.24
CA SER A 250 -11.85 -16.88 7.10
C SER A 250 -13.37 -16.93 7.15
N LEU A 251 -14.04 -16.02 6.44
CA LEU A 251 -15.49 -16.13 6.27
C LEU A 251 -15.85 -17.51 5.69
N PRO A 252 -16.75 -18.29 6.33
CA PRO A 252 -17.19 -19.54 5.78
C PRO A 252 -18.08 -19.29 4.56
N GLU A 253 -18.01 -20.18 3.57
CA GLU A 253 -18.79 -20.02 2.34
C GLU A 253 -20.32 -20.09 2.57
N PHE A 254 -20.75 -20.81 3.62
CA PHE A 254 -22.15 -20.96 4.01
C PHE A 254 -22.26 -21.37 5.48
N ASP A 255 -23.45 -21.14 6.06
CA ASP A 255 -23.76 -21.49 7.45
C ASP A 255 -23.51 -22.97 7.76
N GLY A 256 -22.75 -23.23 8.82
CA GLY A 256 -22.40 -24.58 9.28
C GLY A 256 -21.13 -25.17 8.65
N LYS A 257 -20.52 -24.51 7.66
CA LYS A 257 -19.16 -24.86 7.19
C LYS A 257 -18.11 -24.34 8.18
N SER A 258 -17.02 -25.09 8.33
CA SER A 258 -15.86 -24.64 9.10
C SER A 258 -15.30 -23.32 8.53
N ASN A 259 -14.97 -22.39 9.42
CA ASN A 259 -14.29 -21.13 9.09
C ASN A 259 -12.77 -21.23 9.23
N LEU A 260 -12.21 -22.38 9.61
CA LEU A 260 -10.76 -22.58 9.68
C LEU A 260 -10.18 -22.66 8.26
N ALA A 261 -9.47 -21.60 7.85
CA ALA A 261 -8.75 -21.57 6.58
C ALA A 261 -7.45 -22.41 6.63
N GLY A 262 -6.87 -22.56 7.83
CA GLY A 262 -5.63 -23.30 8.08
C GLY A 262 -4.74 -22.58 9.08
N HIS A 263 -3.42 -22.65 8.89
CA HIS A 263 -2.45 -22.05 9.79
C HIS A 263 -1.49 -21.11 9.07
N GLN A 264 -1.09 -20.04 9.73
CA GLN A 264 -0.09 -19.09 9.24
C GLN A 264 1.26 -19.80 9.03
N THR A 265 1.94 -19.49 7.93
CA THR A 265 3.24 -20.11 7.62
C THR A 265 4.41 -19.15 7.80
N GLN A 266 4.17 -17.85 7.65
CA GLN A 266 5.19 -16.81 7.77
C GLN A 266 5.20 -16.11 9.13
N VAL A 267 6.33 -15.53 9.50
CA VAL A 267 6.45 -14.63 10.65
C VAL A 267 5.99 -13.23 10.22
N GLY A 268 5.15 -12.57 11.03
CA GLY A 268 4.69 -11.21 10.76
C GLY A 268 5.84 -10.18 10.72
N ILE A 269 5.64 -9.10 9.95
CA ILE A 269 6.68 -8.11 9.63
C ILE A 269 7.32 -7.45 10.85
N LEU A 270 6.52 -7.03 11.84
CA LEU A 270 7.05 -6.37 13.04
C LEU A 270 7.83 -7.34 13.95
N ARG A 271 7.57 -8.64 13.82
CA ARG A 271 8.34 -9.68 14.50
C ARG A 271 9.61 -10.04 13.74
N GLN A 272 9.54 -10.06 12.41
CA GLN A 272 10.69 -10.34 11.55
C GLN A 272 11.71 -9.19 11.59
N PHE A 273 11.23 -7.95 11.65
CA PHE A 273 12.03 -6.73 11.68
C PHE A 273 11.73 -5.97 12.98
N SER A 274 12.31 -6.45 14.08
CA SER A 274 12.05 -5.94 15.44
C SER A 274 12.39 -4.47 15.65
N THR A 275 13.21 -3.88 14.78
CA THR A 275 13.59 -2.46 14.80
C THR A 275 12.54 -1.54 14.20
N LEU A 276 11.51 -2.08 13.52
CA LEU A 276 10.38 -1.28 13.07
C LEU A 276 9.51 -0.89 14.25
N MET A 277 9.25 0.41 14.38
CA MET A 277 8.38 0.95 15.41
C MET A 277 6.92 0.62 15.10
N ALA A 278 6.49 0.76 13.85
CA ALA A 278 5.13 0.46 13.44
C ALA A 278 5.05 0.11 11.94
N ILE A 279 3.91 -0.43 11.53
CA ILE A 279 3.52 -0.58 10.14
C ILE A 279 2.18 0.11 9.91
N THR A 280 2.11 0.96 8.90
CA THR A 280 0.87 1.61 8.44
C THR A 280 0.52 1.05 7.06
N PHE A 281 -0.66 0.44 6.96
CA PHE A 281 -1.22 0.02 5.68
C PHE A 281 -1.96 1.20 5.05
N PHE A 282 -1.48 1.63 3.89
CA PHE A 282 -2.08 2.68 3.08
C PHE A 282 -3.03 2.05 2.06
N LEU A 283 -4.32 2.35 2.22
CA LEU A 283 -5.41 1.81 1.41
C LEU A 283 -6.01 2.94 0.57
N PRO A 284 -5.55 3.12 -0.68
CA PRO A 284 -6.12 4.14 -1.55
C PRO A 284 -7.59 3.82 -1.87
N ARG A 285 -8.45 4.84 -1.77
CA ARG A 285 -9.86 4.78 -2.14
C ARG A 285 -10.06 5.62 -3.40
N TRP A 286 -10.79 5.11 -4.39
CA TRP A 286 -10.92 5.80 -5.68
C TRP A 286 -11.79 7.06 -5.62
N SER A 287 -12.77 7.10 -4.71
CA SER A 287 -13.73 8.22 -4.58
C SER A 287 -13.70 8.90 -3.21
N GLU A 288 -12.83 8.45 -2.33
CA GLU A 288 -12.76 8.87 -0.93
C GLU A 288 -11.31 9.13 -0.54
N LYS A 289 -11.10 9.71 0.64
CA LYS A 289 -9.75 9.82 1.18
C LYS A 289 -9.18 8.42 1.42
N PRO A 290 -7.87 8.23 1.25
CA PRO A 290 -7.24 6.96 1.56
C PRO A 290 -7.33 6.66 3.05
N GLU A 291 -7.48 5.38 3.39
CA GLU A 291 -7.44 4.89 4.76
C GLU A 291 -6.00 4.55 5.18
N LEU A 292 -5.63 4.95 6.40
CA LEU A 292 -4.38 4.65 7.05
C LEU A 292 -4.65 3.79 8.28
N LEU A 293 -4.25 2.52 8.24
CA LEU A 293 -4.48 1.56 9.32
C LEU A 293 -3.14 1.11 9.90
N THR A 294 -2.90 1.35 11.19
CA THR A 294 -1.58 1.23 11.79
C THR A 294 -1.54 0.15 12.88
N ILE A 295 -0.47 -0.65 12.88
CA ILE A 295 -0.12 -1.56 13.97
C ILE A 295 1.20 -1.13 14.58
N TRP A 296 1.17 -0.87 15.88
CA TRP A 296 2.31 -0.42 16.67
C TRP A 296 3.03 -1.59 17.34
N ASN A 297 4.36 -1.64 17.17
CA ASN A 297 5.25 -2.60 17.81
C ASN A 297 5.72 -2.07 19.17
N VAL A 298 4.88 -2.20 20.20
CA VAL A 298 5.23 -1.74 21.55
C VAL A 298 6.47 -2.50 22.04
N GLY A 299 7.46 -1.79 22.59
CA GLY A 299 8.71 -2.41 23.05
C GLY A 299 9.59 -2.94 21.90
N TRP A 300 9.45 -2.40 20.69
CA TRP A 300 10.35 -2.62 19.57
C TRP A 300 11.83 -2.41 19.94
N ASP A 301 12.72 -3.08 19.20
CA ASP A 301 14.15 -3.08 19.45
C ASP A 301 14.81 -1.79 18.97
N GLN A 302 15.21 -0.95 19.92
CA GLN A 302 15.89 0.31 19.64
C GLN A 302 17.42 0.19 19.65
N THR A 303 17.97 -0.97 20.00
CA THR A 303 19.42 -1.13 20.25
C THR A 303 20.26 -1.05 18.99
N ALA A 304 19.66 -1.32 17.83
CA ALA A 304 20.31 -1.29 16.53
C ALA A 304 20.17 0.06 15.80
N LEU A 305 19.54 1.08 16.41
CA LEU A 305 19.27 2.34 15.75
C LEU A 305 20.49 3.26 15.68
N GLU A 306 20.66 3.91 14.52
CA GLU A 306 21.63 5.00 14.36
C GLU A 306 21.17 6.26 15.13
N ASN A 307 19.88 6.59 15.07
CA ASN A 307 19.27 7.70 15.82
C ASN A 307 18.20 7.15 16.79
N PRO A 308 18.49 7.07 18.10
CA PRO A 308 17.54 6.54 19.08
C PRO A 308 16.24 7.35 19.15
N CYS A 309 15.14 6.68 19.51
CA CYS A 309 13.87 7.34 19.75
C CYS A 309 13.96 8.21 21.01
N ALA A 310 13.77 9.51 20.86
CA ALA A 310 13.72 10.45 21.98
C ALA A 310 12.29 10.67 22.52
N LEU A 311 11.27 10.20 21.78
CA LEU A 311 9.88 10.24 22.21
C LEU A 311 9.61 9.10 23.19
N ASP A 312 8.83 9.40 24.22
CA ASP A 312 8.29 8.36 25.11
C ASP A 312 7.10 7.62 24.45
N GLU A 313 6.66 6.52 25.10
CA GLU A 313 5.57 5.68 24.59
C GLU A 313 4.27 6.48 24.35
N HIS A 314 3.95 7.44 25.23
CA HIS A 314 2.72 8.23 25.10
C HIS A 314 2.79 9.18 23.91
N GLN A 315 3.92 9.87 23.74
CA GLN A 315 4.16 10.77 22.61
C GLN A 315 4.16 10.03 21.27
N VAL A 316 4.72 8.82 21.22
CA VAL A 316 4.62 7.97 20.02
C VAL A 316 3.15 7.63 19.75
N GLY A 317 2.42 7.21 20.77
CA GLY A 317 0.98 6.91 20.66
C GLY A 317 0.17 8.07 20.11
N ASP A 318 0.39 9.30 20.63
CA ASP A 318 -0.30 10.51 20.17
C ASP A 318 -0.05 10.76 18.68
N VAL A 319 1.21 10.69 18.22
CA VAL A 319 1.53 10.90 16.81
C VAL A 319 0.89 9.84 15.92
N LEU A 320 0.89 8.57 16.33
CA LEU A 320 0.24 7.50 15.57
C LEU A 320 -1.28 7.70 15.50
N HIS A 321 -1.91 8.20 16.58
CA HIS A 321 -3.33 8.53 16.60
C HIS A 321 -3.70 9.73 15.72
N ASP A 322 -2.81 10.72 15.60
CA ASP A 322 -3.09 11.94 14.83
C ASP A 322 -3.33 11.66 13.33
N TYR A 323 -2.64 10.66 12.75
CA TYR A 323 -2.77 10.34 11.33
C TYR A 323 -3.51 9.04 11.01
N SER A 324 -3.64 8.11 11.96
CA SER A 324 -4.18 6.78 11.65
C SER A 324 -5.71 6.76 11.81
N ASP A 325 -6.42 6.24 10.82
CA ASP A 325 -7.87 6.04 10.88
C ASP A 325 -8.25 4.80 11.72
N GLY A 326 -7.28 3.93 11.97
CA GLY A 326 -7.36 2.89 13.00
C GLY A 326 -5.98 2.54 13.54
N LEU A 327 -5.87 2.34 14.86
CA LEU A 327 -4.60 2.00 15.52
C LEU A 327 -4.81 0.78 16.41
N ASN A 328 -3.90 -0.20 16.30
CA ASN A 328 -3.80 -1.29 17.24
C ASN A 328 -2.35 -1.58 17.62
N ASP A 329 -2.13 -2.40 18.63
CA ASP A 329 -0.80 -2.85 19.05
C ASP A 329 -0.82 -4.33 19.43
N GLN A 330 0.35 -4.91 19.69
CA GLN A 330 0.46 -6.32 20.09
C GLN A 330 -0.28 -6.72 21.38
N ARG A 331 -0.68 -5.76 22.22
CA ARG A 331 -1.50 -6.01 23.42
C ARG A 331 -2.98 -6.12 23.07
N ASN A 332 -3.35 -5.65 21.87
CA ASN A 332 -4.72 -5.54 21.38
C ASN A 332 -5.59 -4.64 22.27
N GLU A 333 -4.98 -3.66 22.96
CA GLU A 333 -5.69 -2.78 23.89
C GLU A 333 -6.34 -1.60 23.16
N LEU A 334 -5.72 -1.12 22.08
CA LEU A 334 -6.18 0.01 21.28
C LEU A 334 -7.26 -0.39 20.25
N GLY A 335 -7.37 -1.68 19.92
CA GLY A 335 -8.37 -2.19 18.99
C GLY A 335 -9.81 -2.22 19.53
N TRP A 336 -10.06 -1.77 20.77
CA TRP A 336 -11.38 -1.86 21.42
C TRP A 336 -12.50 -1.20 20.62
N ASP A 337 -12.23 -0.04 20.01
CA ASP A 337 -13.23 0.72 19.24
C ASP A 337 -13.70 0.01 17.97
N PHE A 338 -12.96 -1.02 17.51
CA PHE A 338 -13.29 -1.83 16.34
C PHE A 338 -13.96 -3.16 16.69
N ARG A 339 -14.09 -3.49 17.99
CA ARG A 339 -14.69 -4.75 18.47
C ARG A 339 -16.22 -4.78 18.36
N VAL A 340 -16.85 -3.65 18.03
CA VAL A 340 -18.31 -3.52 17.93
C VAL A 340 -18.63 -2.82 16.61
N SER A 341 -18.88 -3.59 15.56
CA SER A 341 -19.54 -3.08 14.36
C SER A 341 -20.90 -2.51 14.76
N ARG A 342 -21.13 -1.22 14.50
CA ARG A 342 -22.49 -0.66 14.45
C ARG A 342 -23.10 -0.89 13.08
#